data_AF-A0A965GEQ1-F1
#
_entry.id   AF-A0A965GEQ1-F1
#
_cell.length_a   1.000
_cell.length_b   1.000
_cell.length_c   1.000
_cell.angle_alpha   90.00
_cell.angle_beta   90.00
_cell.angle_gamma   90.00
#
_symmetry.space_group_name_H-M   'P 1'
#
loop_
_entity.id
_entity.type
_entity.pdbx_description
1 polymer ?
#
loop_
_entity_poly.entity_id
_entity_poly.type
_entity_poly.pdbx_seq_one_letter_code
_entity_poly.pdbx_strand_id
1 'polypeptide(L)'
;MVSSNNAILVDLLRVLVGAAFLGAVTDLMLLGHWYLVQPGMTRKLLNELTNAVLVFWPLEIAVMLLPTGMISVLNGTIDDGWNGILGYFWVGCALLTGILAWFTRAALKERSYSAVMAATGLSYLAILTAFGTDLVARAILAL
;
A
#
# COMPACT_ATOMS: atom_id res chain seq x y z
N MET A 1 20.36 18.43 13.89
CA MET A 1 21.13 17.18 13.82
C MET A 1 20.25 16.07 14.38
N VAL A 2 19.71 15.21 13.52
CA VAL A 2 18.99 14.01 13.97
C VAL A 2 20.04 13.10 14.60
N SER A 3 19.81 12.64 15.84
CA SER A 3 20.69 11.64 16.46
C SER A 3 20.74 10.40 15.56
N SER A 4 21.92 9.81 15.35
CA SER A 4 22.10 8.59 14.55
C SER A 4 21.14 7.46 14.96
N ASN A 5 20.76 7.38 16.24
CA ASN A 5 19.77 6.42 16.74
C ASN A 5 18.36 6.66 16.19
N ASN A 6 17.98 7.92 15.96
CA ASN A 6 16.66 8.26 15.43
C ASN A 6 16.54 7.91 13.94
N ALA A 7 17.62 8.04 13.18
CA ALA A 7 17.64 7.65 11.77
C ALA A 7 17.45 6.13 11.60
N ILE A 8 18.21 5.33 12.38
CA ILE A 8 18.08 3.87 12.39
C ILE A 8 16.66 3.43 12.78
N LEU A 9 16.07 4.10 13.77
CA LEU A 9 14.72 3.80 14.21
C LEU A 9 13.68 4.07 13.11
N VAL A 10 13.81 5.17 12.36
CA VAL A 10 12.94 5.47 11.21
C VAL A 10 13.09 4.43 10.10
N ASP A 11 14.32 4.01 9.80
CA ASP A 11 14.56 2.99 8.77
C ASP A 11 14.00 1.63 9.17
N LEU A 12 14.17 1.22 10.42
CA LEU A 12 13.56 0.00 10.96
C LEU A 12 12.03 0.08 10.88
N LEU A 13 11.42 1.21 11.24
CA LEU A 13 9.99 1.41 11.11
C LEU A 13 9.52 1.29 9.66
N ARG A 14 10.24 1.90 8.71
CA ARG A 14 9.94 1.79 7.27
C ARG A 14 9.97 0.35 6.79
N VAL A 15 10.98 -0.42 7.20
CA VAL A 15 11.10 -1.83 6.80
C VAL A 15 9.97 -2.66 7.40
N LEU A 16 9.70 -2.51 8.70
CA LEU A 16 8.68 -3.32 9.38
C LEU A 16 7.26 -3.00 8.89
N VAL A 17 6.92 -1.71 8.75
CA VAL A 17 5.59 -1.29 8.29
C VAL A 17 5.41 -1.62 6.82
N GLY A 18 6.41 -1.39 5.97
CA GLY A 18 6.33 -1.76 4.55
C GLY A 18 6.23 -3.27 4.33
N ALA A 19 6.96 -4.07 5.12
CA ALA A 19 6.82 -5.53 5.08
C ALA A 19 5.42 -5.99 5.49
N ALA A 20 4.85 -5.41 6.55
CA ALA A 20 3.49 -5.72 6.98
C ALA A 20 2.44 -5.28 5.95
N PHE A 21 2.61 -4.10 5.36
CA PHE A 21 1.72 -3.55 4.34
C PHE A 21 1.75 -4.37 3.04
N LEU A 22 2.94 -4.61 2.47
CA LEU A 22 3.09 -5.42 1.25
C LEU A 22 2.65 -6.87 1.48
N GLY A 23 2.94 -7.43 2.67
CA GLY A 23 2.45 -8.74 3.07
C GLY A 23 0.91 -8.79 3.06
N ALA A 24 0.25 -7.86 3.74
CA ALA A 24 -1.21 -7.80 3.81
C ALA A 24 -1.87 -7.63 2.42
N VAL A 25 -1.30 -6.80 1.55
CA VAL A 25 -1.81 -6.59 0.19
C VAL A 25 -1.60 -7.82 -0.70
N THR A 26 -0.46 -8.49 -0.56
CA THR A 26 -0.16 -9.73 -1.28
C THR A 26 -1.08 -10.85 -0.83
N ASP A 27 -1.29 -11.01 0.48
CA ASP A 27 -2.21 -12.00 1.03
C ASP A 27 -3.65 -11.77 0.57
N LEU A 28 -4.08 -10.50 0.52
CA LEU A 28 -5.39 -10.13 -0.01
C LEU A 28 -5.56 -10.56 -1.47
N MET A 29 -4.55 -10.31 -2.31
CA MET A 29 -4.58 -10.68 -3.73
C MET A 29 -4.54 -12.21 -3.92
N LEU A 30 -3.64 -12.90 -3.21
CA LEU A 30 -3.51 -14.37 -3.28
C LEU A 30 -4.79 -15.07 -2.83
N LEU A 31 -5.37 -14.61 -1.71
CA LEU A 31 -6.65 -15.13 -1.26
C LEU A 31 -7.73 -14.83 -2.31
N GLY A 32 -7.77 -13.60 -2.82
CA GLY A 32 -8.68 -13.22 -3.90
C GLY A 32 -8.59 -14.16 -5.11
N HIS A 33 -7.39 -14.49 -5.57
CA HIS A 33 -7.18 -15.44 -6.64
C HIS A 33 -7.79 -16.83 -6.32
N TRP A 34 -7.62 -17.32 -5.09
CA TRP A 34 -8.18 -18.59 -4.65
C TRP A 34 -9.72 -18.64 -4.69
N TYR A 35 -10.39 -17.50 -4.46
CA TYR A 35 -11.85 -17.40 -4.57
C TYR A 35 -12.36 -17.60 -6.00
N LEU A 36 -11.56 -17.31 -7.02
CA LEU A 36 -11.95 -17.54 -8.42
C LEU A 36 -12.00 -19.04 -8.75
N VAL A 37 -11.18 -19.84 -8.10
CA VAL A 37 -11.08 -21.30 -8.32
C VAL A 37 -11.97 -22.07 -7.33
N GLN A 38 -12.33 -21.47 -6.18
CA GLN A 38 -13.20 -22.10 -5.19
C GLN A 38 -14.33 -21.17 -4.68
N PRO A 39 -15.49 -21.14 -5.37
CA PRO A 39 -16.60 -20.22 -5.09
C PRO A 39 -17.31 -20.37 -3.74
N GLY A 40 -17.04 -21.44 -2.99
CA GLY A 40 -17.75 -21.81 -1.76
C GLY A 40 -17.13 -21.30 -0.45
N MET A 41 -16.04 -20.54 -0.51
CA MET A 41 -15.29 -20.12 0.68
C MET A 41 -15.96 -18.96 1.42
N THR A 42 -15.78 -18.89 2.75
CA THR A 42 -16.42 -17.87 3.59
C THR A 42 -15.75 -16.50 3.43
N ARG A 43 -16.50 -15.51 2.95
CA ARG A 43 -16.03 -14.12 2.71
C ARG A 43 -15.42 -13.39 3.91
N LYS A 44 -15.60 -13.93 5.11
CA LYS A 44 -15.07 -13.38 6.36
C LYS A 44 -13.57 -13.06 6.24
N LEU A 45 -12.79 -14.02 5.73
CA LEU A 45 -11.33 -13.87 5.64
C LEU A 45 -10.92 -12.77 4.65
N LEU A 46 -11.61 -12.69 3.50
CA LEU A 46 -11.36 -11.64 2.50
C LEU A 46 -11.69 -10.25 3.05
N ASN A 47 -12.70 -10.17 3.90
CA ASN A 47 -13.09 -8.94 4.58
C ASN A 47 -12.07 -8.54 5.66
N GLU A 48 -11.54 -9.51 6.41
CA GLU A 48 -10.49 -9.30 7.42
C GLU A 48 -9.18 -8.81 6.78
N LEU A 49 -8.74 -9.42 5.68
CA LEU A 49 -7.54 -8.97 4.96
C LEU A 49 -7.71 -7.59 4.32
N THR A 50 -8.87 -7.32 3.71
CA THR A 50 -9.15 -5.97 3.19
C THR A 50 -9.10 -4.92 4.29
N ASN A 51 -9.60 -5.24 5.49
CA ASN A 51 -9.50 -4.36 6.65
C ASN A 51 -8.06 -4.18 7.11
N ALA A 52 -7.25 -5.24 7.13
CA ALA A 52 -5.83 -5.14 7.45
C ALA A 52 -5.12 -4.19 6.50
N VAL A 53 -5.36 -4.30 5.18
CA VAL A 53 -4.82 -3.37 4.18
C VAL A 53 -5.26 -1.93 4.45
N LEU A 54 -6.53 -1.69 4.76
CA LEU A 54 -7.03 -0.35 5.10
C LEU A 54 -6.42 0.24 6.37
N VAL A 55 -5.95 -0.59 7.30
CA VAL A 55 -5.25 -0.16 8.53
C VAL A 55 -3.76 0.05 8.28
N PHE A 56 -3.11 -0.81 7.50
CA PHE A 56 -1.69 -0.67 7.18
C PHE A 56 -1.40 0.43 6.16
N TRP A 57 -2.30 0.68 5.21
CA TRP A 57 -2.17 1.75 4.22
C TRP A 57 -1.83 3.14 4.81
N PRO A 58 -2.58 3.69 5.78
CA PRO A 58 -2.26 4.99 6.35
C PRO A 58 -1.01 4.96 7.22
N LEU A 59 -0.68 3.80 7.83
CA LEU A 59 0.56 3.62 8.58
C LEU A 59 1.78 3.69 7.65
N GLU A 60 1.71 3.04 6.50
CA GLU A 60 2.77 3.06 5.49
C GLU A 60 3.04 4.47 4.99
N ILE A 61 1.97 5.20 4.61
CA ILE A 61 2.10 6.60 4.19
C ILE A 61 2.70 7.45 5.31
N ALA A 62 2.22 7.32 6.54
CA ALA A 62 2.72 8.10 7.67
C ALA A 62 4.22 7.88 7.91
N VAL A 63 4.69 6.63 7.80
CA VAL A 63 6.09 6.27 8.00
C VAL A 63 7.00 6.75 6.86
N MET A 64 6.50 6.73 5.61
CA MET A 64 7.22 7.29 4.46
C MET A 64 7.30 8.82 4.46
N LEU A 65 6.43 9.49 5.22
CA LEU A 65 6.46 10.95 5.42
C LEU A 65 7.42 11.40 6.54
N LEU A 66 7.89 10.48 7.41
CA LEU A 66 8.82 10.82 8.49
C LEU A 66 10.15 11.38 7.93
N PRO A 67 10.75 12.41 8.54
CA PRO A 67 11.96 13.05 8.02
C PRO A 67 13.22 12.19 8.26
N THR A 68 14.16 12.12 7.31
CA THR A 68 14.10 12.55 5.90
C THR A 68 13.20 11.63 5.10
N GLY A 69 12.14 12.17 4.47
CA GLY A 69 11.06 11.36 3.85
C GLY A 69 10.46 12.01 2.60
N MET A 70 9.33 11.49 2.12
CA MET A 70 8.73 11.91 0.85
C MET A 70 8.30 13.39 0.82
N ILE A 71 8.09 14.03 1.98
CA ILE A 71 7.86 15.48 2.08
C ILE A 71 9.07 16.27 1.54
N SER A 72 10.29 15.77 1.81
CA SER A 72 11.52 16.39 1.33
C SER A 72 11.67 16.31 -0.19
N VAL A 73 11.16 15.25 -0.80
CA VAL A 73 11.10 15.08 -2.26
C VAL A 73 10.09 16.04 -2.88
N LEU A 74 8.89 16.13 -2.29
CA LEU A 74 7.82 17.01 -2.79
C LEU A 74 8.14 18.51 -2.62
N ASN A 75 8.91 18.88 -1.59
CA ASN A 75 9.38 20.26 -1.39
C ASN A 75 10.61 20.60 -2.25
N GLY A 76 11.14 19.66 -3.05
CA GLY A 76 12.32 19.88 -3.89
C GLY A 76 13.64 19.97 -3.13
N THR A 77 13.67 19.56 -1.86
CA THR A 77 14.92 19.49 -1.07
C THR A 77 15.76 18.26 -1.40
N ILE A 78 15.11 17.19 -1.87
CA ILE A 78 15.74 16.01 -2.45
C ILE A 78 15.34 15.98 -3.92
N ASP A 79 16.33 16.02 -4.81
CA ASP A 79 16.09 15.88 -6.24
C ASP A 79 15.79 14.42 -6.56
N ASP A 80 14.64 14.15 -7.16
CA ASP A 80 14.25 12.81 -7.61
C ASP A 80 14.92 12.42 -8.94
N GLY A 81 15.66 13.34 -9.57
CA GLY A 81 16.32 13.15 -10.87
C GLY A 81 15.37 13.19 -12.06
N TRP A 82 14.07 13.41 -11.82
CA TRP A 82 13.01 13.41 -12.82
C TRP A 82 12.10 14.63 -12.69
N ASN A 83 12.60 15.73 -12.10
CA ASN A 83 11.90 17.01 -11.94
C ASN A 83 10.57 16.88 -11.19
N GLY A 84 10.54 16.07 -10.14
CA GLY A 84 9.38 15.85 -9.26
C GLY A 84 8.38 14.80 -9.75
N ILE A 85 8.56 14.23 -10.95
CA ILE A 85 7.63 13.25 -11.53
C ILE A 85 7.50 12.01 -10.63
N LEU A 86 8.59 11.52 -10.06
CA LEU A 86 8.55 10.32 -9.22
C LEU A 86 7.88 10.62 -7.87
N GLY A 87 8.06 11.83 -7.35
CA GLY A 87 7.32 12.33 -6.18
C GLY A 87 5.81 12.34 -6.41
N TYR A 88 5.34 12.88 -7.54
CA TYR A 88 3.91 12.88 -7.90
C TYR A 88 3.38 11.49 -8.21
N PHE A 89 4.18 10.64 -8.86
CA PHE A 89 3.83 9.24 -9.11
C PHE A 89 3.58 8.50 -7.80
N TRP A 90 4.46 8.67 -6.79
CA TRP A 90 4.27 8.12 -5.46
C TRP A 90 2.95 8.56 -4.83
N VAL A 91 2.62 9.87 -4.89
CA VAL A 91 1.34 10.39 -4.37
C VAL A 91 0.15 9.74 -5.08
N GLY A 92 0.22 9.60 -6.40
CA GLY A 92 -0.80 8.91 -7.19
C GLY A 92 -0.98 7.46 -6.79
N CYS A 93 0.11 6.70 -6.64
CA CYS A 93 0.10 5.33 -6.17
C CYS A 93 -0.48 5.21 -4.75
N ALA A 94 -0.06 6.08 -3.83
CA ALA A 94 -0.50 6.08 -2.45
C ALA A 94 -2.02 6.31 -2.35
N LEU A 95 -2.54 7.31 -3.06
CA LEU A 95 -3.97 7.62 -3.10
C LEU A 95 -4.78 6.50 -3.76
N LEU A 96 -4.33 6.02 -4.92
CA LEU A 96 -5.05 4.99 -5.68
C LEU A 96 -5.13 3.68 -4.89
N THR A 97 -4.07 3.30 -4.18
CA THR A 97 -4.09 2.11 -3.32
C THR A 97 -5.18 2.20 -2.26
N GLY A 98 -5.31 3.35 -1.58
CA GLY A 98 -6.35 3.58 -0.58
C GLY A 98 -7.76 3.53 -1.17
N ILE A 99 -7.97 4.16 -2.33
CA ILE A 99 -9.25 4.14 -3.05
C ILE A 99 -9.65 2.71 -3.44
N LEU A 100 -8.71 1.93 -3.98
CA LEU A 100 -8.95 0.55 -4.39
C LEU A 100 -9.23 -0.35 -3.19
N ALA A 101 -8.48 -0.21 -2.09
CA ALA A 101 -8.76 -0.96 -0.86
C ALA A 101 -10.15 -0.64 -0.30
N TRP A 102 -10.55 0.64 -0.34
CA TRP A 102 -11.88 1.06 0.11
C TRP A 102 -13.00 0.51 -0.79
N PHE A 103 -12.84 0.58 -2.11
CA PHE A 103 -13.81 -0.02 -3.03
C PHE A 103 -13.86 -1.53 -2.93
N THR A 104 -12.73 -2.20 -2.67
CA THR A 104 -12.71 -3.64 -2.39
C THR A 104 -13.57 -3.96 -1.17
N ARG A 105 -13.45 -3.17 -0.11
CA ARG A 105 -14.28 -3.32 1.09
C ARG A 105 -15.76 -3.04 0.82
N ALA A 106 -16.05 -2.03 -0.01
CA ALA A 106 -17.41 -1.69 -0.39
C ALA A 106 -18.06 -2.80 -1.22
N ALA A 107 -17.33 -3.38 -2.18
CA ALA A 107 -17.80 -4.50 -3.00
C ALA A 107 -18.18 -5.71 -2.15
N LEU A 108 -17.39 -6.05 -1.12
CA LEU A 108 -17.67 -7.20 -0.25
C LEU A 108 -18.93 -7.09 0.61
N LYS A 109 -19.57 -5.91 0.69
CA LYS A 109 -20.88 -5.74 1.34
C LYS A 109 -22.01 -6.39 0.55
N GLU A 110 -21.85 -6.53 -0.76
CA GLU A 110 -22.86 -7.13 -1.63
C GLU A 110 -22.87 -8.66 -1.51
N ARG A 111 -24.07 -9.27 -1.43
CA ARG A 111 -24.21 -10.72 -1.23
C ARG A 111 -24.00 -11.55 -2.50
N SER A 112 -23.88 -10.95 -3.67
CA SER A 112 -23.69 -11.66 -4.94
C SER A 112 -22.30 -12.31 -5.05
N TYR A 113 -22.17 -13.37 -5.85
CA TYR A 113 -20.86 -13.93 -6.20
C TYR A 113 -20.04 -12.97 -7.07
N SER A 114 -20.71 -12.19 -7.92
CA SER A 114 -20.07 -11.16 -8.75
C SER A 114 -19.33 -10.10 -7.92
N ALA A 115 -19.80 -9.82 -6.70
CA ALA A 115 -19.12 -8.91 -5.79
C ALA A 115 -17.73 -9.42 -5.35
N VAL A 116 -17.60 -10.73 -5.16
CA VAL A 116 -16.31 -11.36 -4.83
C VAL A 116 -15.39 -11.24 -6.03
N MET A 117 -15.86 -11.56 -7.24
CA MET A 117 -15.08 -11.41 -8.48
C MET A 117 -14.63 -9.96 -8.73
N ALA A 118 -15.48 -8.97 -8.40
CA ALA A 118 -15.10 -7.56 -8.46
C ALA A 118 -14.00 -7.24 -7.43
N ALA A 119 -14.16 -7.68 -6.18
CA ALA A 119 -13.16 -7.50 -5.13
C ALA A 119 -11.81 -8.11 -5.50
N THR A 120 -11.79 -9.27 -6.16
CA THR A 120 -10.55 -9.88 -6.66
C THR A 120 -9.87 -9.00 -7.71
N GLY A 121 -10.62 -8.48 -8.69
CA GLY A 121 -10.05 -7.59 -9.71
C GLY A 121 -9.48 -6.30 -9.11
N LEU A 122 -10.18 -5.72 -8.12
CA LEU A 122 -9.71 -4.54 -7.40
C LEU A 122 -8.43 -4.82 -6.59
N SER A 123 -8.33 -6.00 -5.97
CA SER A 123 -7.11 -6.39 -5.23
C SER A 123 -5.88 -6.54 -6.13
N TYR A 124 -6.04 -6.95 -7.40
CA TYR A 124 -4.94 -6.98 -8.37
C TYR A 124 -4.43 -5.58 -8.73
N LEU A 125 -5.33 -4.61 -8.85
CA LEU A 125 -4.93 -3.23 -9.07
C LEU A 125 -4.30 -2.62 -7.79
N ALA A 126 -4.83 -3.02 -6.62
CA ALA A 126 -4.31 -2.57 -5.33
C ALA A 126 -2.87 -3.04 -5.10
N ILE A 127 -2.52 -4.28 -5.46
CA ILE A 127 -1.13 -4.74 -5.32
C ILE A 127 -0.16 -3.97 -6.21
N LEU A 128 -0.51 -3.70 -7.46
CA LEU A 128 0.35 -2.93 -8.38
C LEU A 128 0.63 -1.51 -7.85
N THR A 129 -0.39 -0.86 -7.29
CA THR A 129 -0.29 0.50 -6.75
C THR A 129 0.38 0.53 -5.37
N ALA A 130 0.18 -0.51 -4.56
CA ALA A 130 0.86 -0.68 -3.27
C ALA A 130 2.38 -0.84 -3.46
N PHE A 131 2.83 -1.67 -4.41
CA PHE A 131 4.25 -1.79 -4.74
C PHE A 131 4.83 -0.47 -5.26
N GLY A 132 4.07 0.27 -6.07
CA GLY A 132 4.45 1.62 -6.49
C GLY A 132 4.60 2.61 -5.33
N THR A 133 3.79 2.46 -4.27
CA THR A 133 3.87 3.30 -3.07
C THR A 133 5.11 3.00 -2.23
N ASP A 134 5.43 1.73 -2.00
CA ASP A 134 6.57 1.34 -1.16
C ASP A 134 7.92 1.48 -1.92
N LEU A 135 8.03 0.87 -3.11
CA LEU A 135 9.31 0.77 -3.81
C LEU A 135 9.82 2.11 -4.33
N VAL A 136 8.93 2.99 -4.81
CA VAL A 136 9.33 4.31 -5.30
C VAL A 136 9.87 5.17 -4.18
N ALA A 137 9.20 5.18 -3.01
CA ALA A 137 9.69 5.92 -1.86
C ALA A 137 11.06 5.42 -1.41
N ARG A 138 11.26 4.10 -1.34
CA ARG A 138 12.56 3.52 -0.98
C ARG A 138 13.65 3.84 -1.99
N ALA A 139 13.34 3.76 -3.29
CA ALA A 139 14.30 4.05 -4.34
C ALA A 139 14.77 5.51 -4.28
N ILE A 140 13.86 6.46 -4.06
CA ILE A 140 14.20 7.89 -3.99
C ILE A 140 14.94 8.21 -2.69
N LEU A 141 14.52 7.66 -1.55
CA LEU A 141 15.15 7.95 -0.26
C LEU A 141 16.51 7.26 -0.06
N ALA A 142 16.88 6.34 -0.94
CA ALA A 142 18.18 5.69 -0.96
C ALA A 142 19.23 6.41 -1.84
N LEU A 143 18.82 7.42 -2.62
CA LEU A 143 19.72 8.28 -3.42
C LEU A 143 20.43 9.31 -2.52
#